data_AF-A0A4V2XM10-F1
#
_entry.id   AF-A0A4V2XM10-F1
#
_cell.length_a   1.000
_cell.length_b   1.000
_cell.length_c   1.000
_cell.angle_alpha   90.00
_cell.angle_beta   90.00
_cell.angle_gamma   90.00
#
_symmetry.space_group_name_H-M   'P 1'
#
loop_
_entity.id
_entity.type
_entity.pdbx_description
1 polymer ?
#
loop_
_entity_poly.entity_id
_entity_poly.type
_entity_poly.pdbx_seq_one_letter_code
_entity_poly.pdbx_strand_id
1 'polypeptide(L)'
;MGGPYGAPPGPQPNVPGPRPPGPGAPGTGQQPWAPAEPAGKGLLAALLDTDFNALVTPKLAKTVYILSLMLITLECLGVLLFGLWTLVSTRFWLGGLILIVATPLIWLVQMLLVRIFMEAVVVRFKQAEYLRVIKDKS
;
A
#
# COMPACT_ATOMS: atom_id res chain seq x y z
N MET A 1 -82.05 15.45 5.28
CA MET A 1 -80.59 15.28 5.11
C MET A 1 -80.28 13.79 5.24
N GLY A 2 -80.29 13.05 4.13
CA GLY A 2 -80.06 11.60 4.11
C GLY A 2 -78.87 11.30 3.20
N GLY A 3 -77.75 10.90 3.80
CA GLY A 3 -76.57 10.43 3.08
C GLY A 3 -76.66 8.90 2.89
N PRO A 4 -76.53 8.38 1.65
CA PRO A 4 -76.73 6.97 1.36
C PRO A 4 -75.56 6.08 1.80
N TYR A 5 -75.95 4.89 2.26
CA TYR A 5 -75.16 3.72 2.62
C TYR A 5 -74.05 3.38 1.60
N GLY A 6 -72.84 3.12 2.10
CA GLY A 6 -71.68 2.70 1.30
C GLY A 6 -71.80 1.26 0.79
N ALA A 7 -71.30 1.03 -0.42
CA ALA A 7 -71.31 -0.27 -1.10
C ALA A 7 -70.34 -1.29 -0.49
N PRO A 8 -70.61 -2.61 -0.60
CA PRO A 8 -69.72 -3.66 -0.10
C PRO A 8 -68.45 -3.82 -0.98
N PRO A 9 -67.29 -4.17 -0.41
CA PRO A 9 -66.05 -4.37 -1.17
C PRO A 9 -66.12 -5.63 -2.04
N GLY A 10 -65.79 -5.49 -3.33
CA GLY A 10 -65.65 -6.62 -4.26
C GLY A 10 -64.36 -7.44 -4.04
N PRO A 11 -64.24 -8.62 -4.68
CA PRO A 11 -63.06 -9.48 -4.55
C PRO A 11 -61.80 -8.80 -5.11
N GLN A 12 -60.76 -8.69 -4.29
CA GLN A 12 -59.46 -8.13 -4.70
C GLN A 12 -58.67 -9.14 -5.56
N PRO A 13 -58.05 -8.71 -6.68
CA PRO A 13 -57.16 -9.55 -7.47
C PRO A 13 -55.90 -9.93 -6.68
N ASN A 14 -55.55 -11.22 -6.68
CA ASN A 14 -54.35 -11.74 -6.03
C ASN A 14 -53.10 -11.35 -6.82
N VAL A 15 -52.52 -10.20 -6.49
CA VAL A 15 -51.25 -9.70 -7.05
C VAL A 15 -50.09 -10.30 -6.23
N PRO A 16 -49.11 -11.00 -6.82
CA PRO A 16 -47.96 -11.52 -6.09
C PRO A 16 -47.04 -10.39 -5.61
N GLY A 17 -47.30 -9.85 -4.43
CA GLY A 17 -46.43 -8.92 -3.72
C GLY A 17 -45.44 -9.62 -2.78
N PRO A 18 -44.33 -8.98 -2.39
CA PRO A 18 -43.41 -9.51 -1.39
C PRO A 18 -44.15 -9.74 -0.05
N ARG A 19 -44.09 -10.97 0.46
CA ARG A 19 -44.76 -11.38 1.71
C ARG A 19 -44.07 -10.74 2.92
N PRO A 20 -44.80 -10.18 3.90
CA PRO A 20 -44.18 -9.69 5.13
C PRO A 20 -43.59 -10.85 5.97
N PRO A 21 -42.47 -10.65 6.69
CA PRO A 21 -41.84 -11.73 7.45
C PRO A 21 -42.70 -12.13 8.66
N GLY A 22 -43.08 -13.41 8.72
CA GLY A 22 -43.74 -13.99 9.89
C GLY A 22 -42.73 -14.25 11.03
N PRO A 23 -43.15 -14.18 12.31
CA PRO A 23 -42.27 -14.44 13.44
C PRO A 23 -42.07 -15.96 13.59
N GLY A 24 -40.88 -16.45 13.25
CA GLY A 24 -40.46 -17.82 13.59
C GLY A 24 -39.77 -18.58 12.46
N ALA A 25 -38.50 -18.25 12.19
CA ALA A 25 -37.57 -19.16 11.55
C ALA A 25 -36.14 -18.83 12.01
N PRO A 26 -35.28 -19.82 12.35
CA PRO A 26 -33.88 -19.58 12.65
C PRO A 26 -33.20 -19.04 11.38
N GLY A 27 -32.78 -17.77 11.43
CA GLY A 27 -32.16 -17.08 10.31
C GLY A 27 -30.84 -17.74 9.96
N THR A 28 -30.83 -18.52 8.87
CA THR A 28 -29.64 -18.70 8.04
C THR A 28 -29.32 -17.35 7.42
N GLY A 29 -28.56 -16.55 8.15
CA GLY A 29 -28.06 -15.26 7.69
C GLY A 29 -27.32 -15.45 6.37
N GLN A 30 -27.91 -14.93 5.30
CA GLN A 30 -27.17 -14.67 4.07
C GLN A 30 -26.08 -13.65 4.42
N GLN A 31 -24.87 -14.14 4.67
CA GLN A 31 -23.68 -13.32 4.67
C GLN A 31 -23.54 -12.76 3.24
N PRO A 32 -23.55 -11.42 3.06
CA PRO A 32 -23.19 -10.82 1.79
C PRO A 32 -21.78 -11.31 1.45
N TRP A 33 -21.56 -11.72 0.19
CA TRP A 33 -20.23 -12.05 -0.31
C TRP A 33 -19.29 -10.89 -0.06
N ALA A 34 -18.53 -10.94 1.03
CA ALA A 34 -17.38 -10.09 1.26
C ALA A 34 -16.27 -10.61 0.33
N PRO A 35 -15.62 -9.74 -0.46
CA PRO A 35 -14.38 -10.14 -1.12
C PRO A 35 -13.46 -10.72 -0.05
N ALA A 36 -12.94 -11.93 -0.27
CA ALA A 36 -11.94 -12.50 0.62
C ALA A 36 -10.85 -11.45 0.80
N GLU A 37 -10.73 -10.89 2.01
CA GLU A 37 -9.62 -10.02 2.34
C GLU A 37 -8.37 -10.83 2.02
N PRO A 38 -7.51 -10.38 1.07
CA PRO A 38 -6.32 -11.13 0.76
C PRO A 38 -5.53 -11.21 2.05
N ALA A 39 -5.45 -12.41 2.63
CA ALA A 39 -4.72 -12.69 3.84
C ALA A 39 -3.33 -12.06 3.67
N GLY A 40 -3.10 -10.97 4.42
CA GLY A 40 -1.95 -10.11 4.20
C GLY A 40 -0.68 -10.92 4.38
N LYS A 41 -0.05 -11.33 3.28
CA LYS A 41 1.31 -11.86 3.31
C LYS A 41 2.16 -10.79 4.00
N GLY A 42 2.73 -11.16 5.14
CA GLY A 42 3.53 -10.25 5.96
C GLY A 42 4.64 -9.61 5.12
N LEU A 43 5.03 -8.39 5.47
CA LEU A 43 6.02 -7.60 4.72
C LEU A 43 7.32 -8.37 4.46
N LEU A 44 7.72 -9.26 5.38
CA LEU A 44 8.88 -10.13 5.23
C LEU A 44 8.66 -11.28 4.22
N ALA A 45 7.45 -11.84 4.16
CA ALA A 45 7.10 -12.86 3.17
C ALA A 45 7.02 -12.29 1.75
N ALA A 46 6.61 -11.02 1.61
CA ALA A 46 6.62 -10.31 0.32
C ALA A 46 8.04 -9.86 -0.11
N LEU A 47 8.98 -9.71 0.82
CA LEU A 47 10.38 -9.38 0.52
C LEU A 47 11.20 -10.60 0.06
N LEU A 48 10.81 -11.80 0.48
CA LEU A 48 11.41 -13.07 0.04
C LEU A 48 10.65 -13.69 -1.16
N ASP A 49 9.65 -12.98 -1.69
CA ASP A 49 8.85 -13.42 -2.84
C ASP A 49 9.64 -13.16 -4.13
N THR A 50 10.39 -14.17 -4.57
CA THR A 50 11.26 -14.12 -5.77
C THR A 50 10.43 -14.18 -7.07
N ASP A 51 9.13 -14.50 -6.96
CA ASP A 51 8.21 -14.68 -8.08
C ASP A 51 7.52 -13.39 -8.56
N PHE A 52 7.64 -12.27 -7.84
CA PHE A 52 7.08 -10.94 -8.19
C PHE A 52 5.60 -10.94 -8.66
N ASN A 53 4.81 -11.95 -8.28
CA ASN A 53 3.49 -12.19 -8.89
C ASN A 53 2.36 -11.46 -8.13
N ALA A 54 2.63 -10.97 -6.93
CA ALA A 54 1.68 -10.18 -6.16
C ALA A 54 1.79 -8.69 -6.53
N LEU A 55 0.62 -8.06 -6.74
CA LEU A 55 0.36 -6.63 -6.97
C LEU A 55 0.85 -5.71 -5.84
N VAL A 56 2.13 -5.77 -5.48
CA VAL A 56 2.77 -5.04 -4.38
C VAL A 56 3.72 -3.96 -4.92
N THR A 57 3.67 -3.63 -6.20
CA THR A 57 4.67 -2.75 -6.81
C THR A 57 4.78 -1.34 -6.19
N PRO A 58 3.70 -0.67 -5.75
CA PRO A 58 3.81 0.57 -4.99
C PRO A 58 4.30 0.38 -3.55
N LYS A 59 3.80 -0.65 -2.87
CA LYS A 59 4.13 -0.92 -1.45
C LYS A 59 5.58 -1.41 -1.30
N LEU A 60 6.05 -2.24 -2.23
CA LEU A 60 7.41 -2.73 -2.28
C LEU A 60 8.41 -1.59 -2.53
N ALA A 61 8.12 -0.68 -3.46
CA ALA A 61 8.96 0.50 -3.70
C ALA A 61 9.13 1.33 -2.42
N LYS A 62 8.04 1.55 -1.66
CA LYS A 62 8.10 2.25 -0.36
C LYS A 62 8.94 1.48 0.67
N THR A 63 8.79 0.16 0.75
CA THR A 63 9.58 -0.68 1.67
C THR A 63 11.07 -0.63 1.33
N VAL A 64 11.42 -0.80 0.06
CA VAL A 64 12.82 -0.72 -0.40
C VAL A 64 13.38 0.68 -0.15
N TYR A 65 12.61 1.74 -0.35
CA TYR A 65 13.05 3.11 -0.03
C TYR A 65 13.43 3.27 1.44
N ILE A 66 12.56 2.85 2.35
CA ILE A 66 12.82 2.95 3.80
C ILE A 66 14.03 2.10 4.19
N LEU A 67 14.15 0.89 3.61
CA LEU A 67 15.28 0.01 3.85
C LEU A 67 16.60 0.64 3.34
N SER A 68 16.62 1.14 2.11
CA SER A 68 17.79 1.83 1.54
C SER A 68 18.19 3.05 2.37
N LEU A 69 17.23 3.87 2.81
CA LEU A 69 17.49 5.00 3.71
C LEU A 69 18.17 4.55 5.01
N MET A 70 17.66 3.49 5.63
CA MET A 70 18.21 2.95 6.87
C MET A 70 19.63 2.42 6.65
N LEU A 71 19.86 1.66 5.58
CA LEU A 71 21.16 1.10 5.24
C LEU A 71 22.19 2.19 4.96
N ILE A 72 21.86 3.19 4.13
CA ILE A 72 22.75 4.31 3.79
C ILE A 72 23.09 5.13 5.04
N THR A 73 22.10 5.36 5.91
CA THR A 73 22.34 6.10 7.15
C THR A 73 23.26 5.32 8.09
N LEU A 74 23.06 4.00 8.20
CA LEU A 74 23.89 3.14 9.04
C LEU A 74 25.32 2.99 8.49
N GLU A 75 25.46 2.82 7.17
CA GLU A 75 26.74 2.82 6.47
C GLU A 75 27.49 4.13 6.72
N CYS A 76 26.83 5.26 6.50
CA CYS A 76 27.38 6.60 6.72
C CYS A 76 27.82 6.80 8.17
N LEU A 77 27.04 6.33 9.14
CA LEU A 77 27.41 6.36 10.55
C LEU A 77 28.67 5.52 10.82
N GLY A 78 28.76 4.32 10.22
CA GLY A 78 29.95 3.47 10.30
C GLY A 78 31.19 4.14 9.71
N VAL A 79 31.07 4.78 8.54
CA VAL A 79 32.15 5.53 7.89
C VAL A 79 32.60 6.71 8.74
N LEU A 80 31.66 7.45 9.35
CA LEU A 80 31.96 8.55 10.26
C LEU A 80 32.76 8.08 11.49
N LEU A 81 32.31 7.00 12.13
CA LEU A 81 32.99 6.42 13.28
C LEU A 81 34.39 5.90 12.91
N PHE A 82 34.52 5.26 11.75
CA PHE A 82 35.80 4.81 11.23
C PHE A 82 36.74 5.99 10.91
N GLY A 83 36.22 7.07 10.33
CA GLY A 83 36.97 8.30 10.08
C GLY A 83 37.48 8.93 11.37
N LEU A 84 36.64 8.97 12.41
CA LEU A 84 37.01 9.49 13.74
C LEU A 84 38.07 8.63 14.41
N TRP A 85 37.91 7.30 14.36
CA TRP A 85 38.92 6.37 14.87
C TRP A 85 40.26 6.53 14.15
N THR A 86 40.24 6.64 12.83
CA THR A 86 41.45 6.86 12.02
C THR A 86 42.13 8.18 12.37
N LEU A 87 41.36 9.23 12.64
CA LEU A 87 41.87 10.55 13.02
C LEU A 87 42.63 10.54 14.35
N VAL A 88 42.18 9.74 15.32
CA VAL A 88 42.77 9.66 16.67
C VAL A 88 43.87 8.60 16.77
N SER A 89 43.69 7.44 16.14
CA SER A 89 44.52 6.25 16.37
C SER A 89 45.67 6.07 15.37
N THR A 90 45.71 6.83 14.28
CA THR A 90 46.71 6.62 13.22
C THR A 90 47.52 7.87 12.89
N ARG A 91 48.72 7.70 12.32
CA ARG A 91 49.52 8.80 11.75
C ARG A 91 48.82 9.43 10.52
N PHE A 92 47.79 8.78 9.97
CA PHE A 92 47.01 9.20 8.80
C PHE A 92 45.80 10.07 9.17
N TRP A 93 46.01 11.03 10.07
CA TRP A 93 44.97 11.95 10.54
C TRP A 93 44.26 12.72 9.40
N LEU A 94 45.01 13.09 8.35
CA LEU A 94 44.49 13.81 7.18
C LEU A 94 43.45 12.98 6.41
N GLY A 95 43.66 11.66 6.31
CA GLY A 95 42.71 10.75 5.67
C GLY A 95 41.41 10.63 6.45
N GLY A 96 41.51 10.55 7.79
CA GLY A 96 40.34 10.58 8.69
C GLY A 96 39.55 11.88 8.57
N LEU A 97 40.23 13.03 8.49
CA LEU A 97 39.58 14.34 8.34
C LEU A 97 38.84 14.46 6.99
N ILE A 98 39.47 14.05 5.89
CA ILE A 98 38.84 14.04 4.56
C ILE A 98 37.60 13.14 4.57
N LEU A 99 37.68 11.95 5.17
CA LEU A 99 36.54 11.05 5.29
C LEU A 99 35.39 11.69 6.06
N ILE A 100 35.63 12.29 7.23
CA ILE A 100 34.59 12.93 8.03
C ILE A 100 33.89 14.05 7.25
N VAL A 101 34.65 14.88 6.53
CA VAL A 101 34.10 15.99 5.74
C VAL A 101 33.38 15.49 4.48
N ALA A 102 33.88 14.44 3.84
CA ALA A 102 33.27 13.85 2.65
C ALA A 102 32.01 13.04 2.99
N THR A 103 31.92 12.47 4.19
CA THR A 103 30.80 11.62 4.61
C THR A 103 29.42 12.27 4.45
N PRO A 104 29.14 13.49 4.96
CA PRO A 104 27.84 14.14 4.75
C PRO A 104 27.56 14.44 3.28
N LEU A 105 28.59 14.74 2.47
CA LEU A 105 28.43 14.95 1.04
C LEU A 105 28.04 13.64 0.32
N ILE A 106 28.74 12.54 0.63
CA ILE A 106 28.44 11.21 0.11
C ILE A 106 27.02 10.79 0.51
N TRP A 107 26.64 10.98 1.79
CA TRP A 107 25.29 10.67 2.27
C TRP A 107 24.21 11.44 1.50
N LEU A 108 24.38 12.75 1.31
CA LEU A 108 23.43 13.56 0.53
C LEU A 108 23.29 13.07 -0.91
N VAL A 109 24.41 12.75 -1.57
CA VAL A 109 24.39 12.22 -2.94
C VAL A 109 23.68 10.86 -2.99
N GLN A 110 23.98 9.95 -2.06
CA GLN A 110 23.30 8.65 -1.98
C GLN A 110 21.79 8.79 -1.76
N MET A 111 21.38 9.68 -0.85
CA MET A 111 19.97 10.00 -0.60
C MET A 111 19.26 10.53 -1.86
N LEU A 112 19.93 11.42 -2.61
CA LEU A 112 19.42 11.96 -3.86
C LEU A 112 19.27 10.87 -4.94
N LEU A 113 20.28 10.00 -5.09
CA LEU A 113 20.24 8.89 -6.04
C LEU A 113 19.09 7.93 -5.75
N VAL A 114 18.88 7.56 -4.48
CA VAL A 114 17.75 6.73 -4.06
C VAL A 114 16.42 7.41 -4.35
N ARG A 115 16.33 8.74 -4.16
CA ARG A 115 15.13 9.50 -4.50
C ARG A 115 14.81 9.45 -5.99
N ILE A 116 15.81 9.71 -6.84
CA ILE A 116 15.66 9.65 -8.31
C ILE A 116 15.28 8.24 -8.75
N PHE A 117 15.91 7.21 -8.19
CA PHE A 117 15.61 5.82 -8.49
C PHE A 117 14.16 5.46 -8.12
N MET A 118 13.71 5.83 -6.92
CA MET A 118 12.33 5.57 -6.50
C MET A 118 11.31 6.33 -7.34
N GLU A 119 11.61 7.56 -7.72
CA GLU A 119 10.78 8.34 -8.63
C GLU A 119 10.64 7.62 -9.98
N ALA A 120 11.75 7.15 -10.56
CA ALA A 120 11.71 6.36 -11.79
C ALA A 120 10.87 5.09 -11.65
N VAL A 121 11.01 4.35 -10.54
CA VAL A 121 10.22 3.15 -10.26
C VAL A 121 8.72 3.47 -10.16
N VAL A 122 8.35 4.52 -9.42
CA VAL A 122 6.94 4.94 -9.26
C VAL A 122 6.36 5.43 -10.59
N VAL A 123 7.13 6.18 -11.39
CA VAL A 123 6.70 6.66 -12.72
C VAL A 123 6.40 5.49 -13.66
N ARG A 124 7.20 4.42 -13.64
CA ARG A 124 6.93 3.20 -14.44
C ARG A 124 5.60 2.55 -14.05
N PHE A 125 5.25 2.53 -12.76
CA PHE A 125 3.96 1.99 -12.32
C PHE A 125 2.78 2.85 -12.75
N LYS A 126 2.91 4.17 -12.68
CA LYS A 126 1.86 5.09 -13.17
C LYS A 126 1.59 4.90 -14.67
N GLN A 127 2.62 4.67 -15.50
CA GLN A 127 2.46 4.42 -16.94
C GLN A 127 1.62 3.17 -17.24
N ALA A 128 1.74 2.11 -16.46
CA ALA A 128 0.98 0.87 -16.66
C ALA A 128 -0.53 1.05 -16.37
N GLU A 129 -0.90 2.00 -15.52
CA GLU A 129 -2.30 2.27 -15.16
C GLU A 129 -3.05 3.07 -16.23
N TYR A 130 -2.39 4.04 -16.88
CA TYR A 130 -2.97 4.82 -17.99
C TYR A 130 -3.41 3.96 -19.18
N LEU A 131 -2.73 2.84 -19.44
CA LEU A 131 -3.09 1.93 -20.54
C LEU A 131 -4.36 1.11 -20.25
N ARG A 132 -4.71 0.90 -18.97
CA ARG A 132 -5.95 0.19 -18.60
C ARG A 132 -7.19 1.07 -18.79
N VAL A 133 -7.09 2.36 -18.50
CA VAL A 133 -8.21 3.32 -18.61
C VAL A 133 -8.63 3.55 -20.07
N ILE A 134 -7.69 3.47 -21.01
CA ILE A 134 -8.02 3.60 -22.45
C ILE A 134 -8.71 2.33 -22.98
N LYS A 135 -8.31 1.14 -22.51
CA LYS A 135 -8.88 -0.13 -22.96
C LYS A 135 -10.31 -0.37 -22.44
N ASP A 136 -10.65 0.15 -21.26
CA ASP A 136 -11.98 -0.02 -20.66
C ASP A 136 -13.05 0.92 -21.27
N LYS A 137 -12.63 1.83 -22.15
CA LYS A 137 -13.49 2.85 -22.78
C LYS A 137 -13.74 2.58 -24.27
N SER A 138 -13.42 1.39 -24.78
CA SER A 138 -13.70 0.91 -26.15
C SER A 138 -14.27 -0.49 -26.08
#